data_AF-A0AAU6VXZ8-F1
#
_entry.id   AF-A0AAU6VXZ8-F1
#
_cell.length_a   1.000
_cell.length_b   1.000
_cell.length_c   1.000
_cell.angle_alpha   90.00
_cell.angle_beta   90.00
_cell.angle_gamma   90.00
#
_symmetry.space_group_name_H-M   'P 1'
#
loop_
_entity.id
_entity.type
_entity.pdbx_description
1 polymer ?
#
loop_
_entity_poly.entity_id
_entity_poly.type
_entity_poly.pdbx_seq_one_letter_code
_entity_poly.pdbx_strand_id
1 'polypeptide(L)'
;MMLYLMDIWDSVRGFMASGGDVLWLVAAVLFLMWVLMLERFWYLNWVSPKNHKDIIAAWNAREETTSWYAHRIREAWVSQAKQDMNARMLIIKTLVAICPMIGLLGTVTGMISVFDVMAVQGTSNARLMAAGISMATMPTMAGMVAALSGVFFSTRLDAKMKISLEKLKDSLPHH
;
A
#
# COMPACT_ATOMS: atom_id res chain seq x y z
N MET A 1 0.34 -12.31 31.04
CA MET A 1 0.75 -12.27 29.62
C MET A 1 -0.26 -12.98 28.71
N MET A 2 -0.58 -14.26 28.94
CA MET A 2 -1.52 -15.01 28.07
C MET A 2 -2.97 -14.49 28.11
N LEU A 3 -3.46 -14.08 29.29
CA LEU A 3 -4.80 -13.47 29.42
C LEU A 3 -4.93 -12.13 28.67
N TYR A 4 -3.87 -11.32 28.64
CA TYR A 4 -3.86 -10.02 27.94
C TYR A 4 -3.92 -10.20 26.42
N LEU A 5 -3.26 -11.23 25.89
CA LEU A 5 -3.32 -11.56 24.46
C LEU A 5 -4.70 -12.07 24.03
N MET A 6 -5.38 -12.83 24.90
CA MET A 6 -6.76 -13.28 24.66
C MET A 6 -7.74 -12.11 24.66
N ASP A 7 -7.58 -11.16 25.59
CA ASP A 7 -8.45 -9.99 25.70
C ASP A 7 -8.34 -9.05 24.48
N ILE A 8 -7.12 -8.86 23.96
CA ILE A 8 -6.88 -8.14 22.71
C ILE A 8 -7.52 -8.85 21.53
N TRP A 9 -7.38 -10.18 21.46
CA TRP A 9 -7.93 -10.96 20.36
C TRP A 9 -9.45 -10.89 20.32
N ASP A 10 -10.11 -11.01 21.48
CA ASP A 10 -11.56 -10.89 21.59
C ASP A 10 -12.04 -9.48 21.27
N SER A 11 -11.30 -8.45 21.68
CA SER A 11 -11.59 -7.05 21.33
C SER A 11 -11.51 -6.80 19.82
N VAL A 12 -10.46 -7.30 19.16
CA VAL A 12 -10.31 -7.18 17.70
C VAL A 12 -11.40 -7.95 16.98
N ARG A 13 -11.72 -9.18 17.41
CA ARG A 13 -12.80 -9.97 16.81
C ARG A 13 -14.15 -9.28 16.99
N GLY A 14 -14.42 -8.69 18.15
CA GLY A 14 -15.62 -7.90 18.41
C GLY A 14 -15.73 -6.67 17.49
N PHE A 15 -14.62 -5.95 17.29
CA PHE A 15 -14.54 -4.86 16.33
C PHE A 15 -14.83 -5.35 14.90
N MET A 16 -14.19 -6.45 14.47
CA MET A 16 -14.41 -7.04 13.14
C MET A 16 -15.87 -7.48 12.93
N ALA A 17 -16.50 -8.08 13.94
CA ALA A 17 -17.91 -8.46 13.89
C ALA A 17 -18.84 -7.23 13.79
N SER A 18 -18.47 -6.10 14.41
CA SER A 18 -19.28 -4.87 14.40
C SER A 18 -19.27 -4.11 13.07
N GLY A 19 -18.30 -4.34 12.19
CA GLY A 19 -18.22 -3.70 10.86
C GLY A 19 -18.74 -4.57 9.71
N GLY A 20 -19.25 -5.76 10.01
CA GLY A 20 -19.74 -6.72 9.03
C GLY A 20 -18.66 -7.24 8.07
N ASP A 21 -19.11 -7.84 6.97
CA ASP A 21 -18.23 -8.48 5.97
C ASP A 21 -17.30 -7.48 5.26
N VAL A 22 -17.72 -6.22 5.12
CA VAL A 22 -16.94 -5.19 4.44
C VAL A 22 -15.66 -4.87 5.22
N LEU A 23 -15.70 -4.91 6.55
CA LEU A 23 -14.53 -4.66 7.37
C LEU A 23 -13.45 -5.74 7.18
N TRP A 24 -13.86 -7.00 6.95
CA TRP A 24 -12.93 -8.07 6.56
C TRP A 24 -12.28 -7.83 5.20
N LEU A 25 -13.03 -7.30 4.25
CA LEU A 25 -12.50 -6.89 2.94
C LEU A 25 -11.46 -5.78 3.11
N VAL A 26 -11.76 -4.74 3.91
CA VAL A 26 -10.80 -3.67 4.25
C VAL A 26 -9.53 -4.25 4.88
N ALA A 27 -9.67 -5.18 5.83
CA ALA A 27 -8.53 -5.83 6.49
C ALA A 27 -7.67 -6.64 5.51
N ALA A 28 -8.28 -7.38 4.58
CA ALA A 28 -7.57 -8.14 3.56
C ALA A 28 -6.79 -7.23 2.59
N VAL A 29 -7.40 -6.12 2.15
CA VAL A 29 -6.77 -5.13 1.29
C VAL A 29 -5.64 -4.40 2.01
N LEU A 30 -5.85 -4.02 3.28
CA LEU A 30 -4.83 -3.46 4.14
C LEU A 30 -3.64 -4.42 4.25
N PHE A 31 -3.87 -5.69 4.58
CA PHE A 31 -2.81 -6.68 4.71
C PHE A 31 -2.02 -6.84 3.42
N LEU A 32 -2.71 -7.01 2.28
CA LEU A 32 -2.07 -7.16 0.97
C LEU A 32 -1.25 -5.90 0.59
N MET A 33 -1.80 -4.72 0.83
CA MET A 33 -1.11 -3.45 0.63
C MET A 33 0.18 -3.38 1.46
N TRP A 34 0.11 -3.70 2.75
CA TRP A 34 1.27 -3.68 3.64
C TRP A 34 2.33 -4.71 3.26
N VAL A 35 1.93 -5.92 2.86
CA VAL A 35 2.87 -6.95 2.37
C VAL A 35 3.63 -6.44 1.15
N LEU A 36 2.94 -5.86 0.16
CA LEU A 36 3.60 -5.28 -1.02
C LEU A 36 4.51 -4.10 -0.66
N MET A 37 4.10 -3.26 0.30
CA MET A 37 4.94 -2.16 0.78
C MET A 37 6.21 -2.63 1.47
N LEU A 38 6.13 -3.64 2.33
CA LEU A 38 7.27 -4.22 3.02
C LEU A 38 8.23 -4.90 2.05
N GLU A 39 7.69 -5.67 1.09
CA GLU A 39 8.45 -6.28 0.00
C GLU A 39 9.21 -5.22 -0.80
N ARG A 40 8.53 -4.12 -1.15
CA ARG A 40 9.15 -3.00 -1.87
C ARG A 40 10.22 -2.28 -1.05
N PHE A 41 9.96 -2.05 0.24
CA PHE A 41 10.92 -1.44 1.15
C PHE A 41 12.18 -2.31 1.29
N TRP A 42 12.02 -3.62 1.42
CA TRP A 42 13.12 -4.57 1.46
C TRP A 42 13.94 -4.54 0.16
N TYR A 43 13.27 -4.58 -1.00
CA TYR A 43 13.93 -4.50 -2.30
C TYR A 43 14.81 -3.25 -2.42
N LEU A 44 14.29 -2.08 -2.05
CA LEU A 44 15.04 -0.82 -2.14
C LEU A 44 16.22 -0.73 -1.15
N ASN A 45 16.11 -1.40 0.00
CA ASN A 45 17.14 -1.34 1.02
C ASN A 45 18.28 -2.33 0.78
N TRP A 46 17.96 -3.52 0.28
CA TRP A 46 18.94 -4.62 0.17
C TRP A 46 19.26 -5.04 -1.26
N VAL A 47 18.27 -5.11 -2.15
CA VAL A 47 18.46 -5.64 -3.51
C VAL A 47 18.97 -4.56 -4.46
N SER A 48 18.32 -3.41 -4.46
CA SER A 48 18.67 -2.24 -5.27
C SER A 48 20.17 -1.86 -5.17
N PRO A 49 20.77 -1.65 -3.98
CA PRO A 49 22.18 -1.26 -3.90
C PRO A 49 23.14 -2.31 -4.47
N LYS A 50 22.80 -3.60 -4.47
CA LYS A 50 23.60 -4.65 -5.11
C LYS A 50 23.55 -4.48 -6.63
N ASN A 51 22.35 -4.39 -7.21
CA ASN A 51 22.17 -4.14 -8.65
C ASN A 51 22.89 -2.87 -9.12
N HIS A 52 22.84 -1.79 -8.32
CA HIS A 52 23.53 -0.54 -8.66
C HIS A 52 25.04 -0.72 -8.73
N LYS A 53 25.63 -1.45 -7.77
CA LYS A 53 27.07 -1.77 -7.78
C LYS A 53 27.45 -2.61 -8.98
N ASP A 54 26.63 -3.59 -9.36
CA ASP A 54 26.89 -4.45 -10.53
C ASP A 54 26.87 -3.64 -11.84
N ILE A 55 25.93 -2.69 -11.98
CA ILE A 55 25.87 -1.77 -13.14
C ILE A 55 27.11 -0.85 -13.18
N ILE A 56 27.52 -0.29 -12.04
CA ILE A 56 28.70 0.58 -11.96
C ILE A 56 29.98 -0.21 -12.27
N ALA A 57 30.12 -1.43 -11.75
CA ALA A 57 31.25 -2.31 -12.06
C ALA A 57 31.29 -2.67 -13.56
N ALA A 58 30.13 -2.98 -14.16
CA ALA A 58 30.01 -3.25 -15.59
C ALA A 58 30.34 -2.02 -16.45
N TRP A 59 30.01 -0.82 -15.99
CA TRP A 59 30.38 0.43 -16.66
C TRP A 59 31.89 0.69 -16.61
N ASN A 60 32.49 0.58 -15.41
CA ASN A 60 33.92 0.84 -15.21
C ASN A 60 34.83 -0.20 -15.89
N ALA A 61 34.33 -1.40 -16.17
CA ALA A 61 35.06 -2.44 -16.89
C ALA A 61 35.11 -2.21 -18.41
N ARG A 62 34.35 -1.24 -18.96
CA ARG A 62 34.37 -0.96 -20.41
C ARG A 62 35.59 -0.15 -20.79
N GLU A 63 36.20 -0.52 -21.91
CA GLU A 63 37.35 0.19 -22.49
C GLU A 63 36.98 1.56 -23.07
N GLU A 64 35.73 1.73 -23.52
CA GLU A 64 35.24 2.98 -24.12
C GLU A 64 33.90 3.41 -23.49
N THR A 65 33.87 4.65 -22.99
CA THR A 65 32.69 5.26 -22.33
C THR A 65 32.15 6.49 -23.04
N THR A 66 32.88 7.02 -24.03
CA THR A 66 32.63 8.31 -24.70
C THR A 66 31.79 8.17 -25.97
N SER A 67 31.77 6.99 -26.59
CA SER A 67 31.04 6.80 -27.85
C SER A 67 29.53 6.89 -27.66
N TRP A 68 28.84 7.27 -28.75
CA TRP A 68 27.38 7.29 -28.78
C TRP A 68 26.78 5.94 -28.36
N TYR A 69 27.42 4.83 -28.74
CA TYR A 69 27.01 3.49 -28.36
C TYR A 69 27.11 3.26 -26.84
N ALA A 70 28.19 3.72 -26.20
CA ALA A 70 28.35 3.65 -24.75
C ALA A 70 27.26 4.44 -24.02
N HIS A 71 26.94 5.66 -24.49
CA HIS A 71 25.84 6.45 -23.91
C HIS A 71 24.48 5.75 -24.01
N ARG A 72 24.17 5.09 -25.13
CA ARG A 72 22.90 4.34 -25.29
C ARG A 72 22.81 3.14 -24.35
N ILE A 73 23.92 2.45 -24.11
CA ILE A 73 23.95 1.35 -23.15
C ILE A 73 23.73 1.86 -21.72
N ARG A 74 24.35 2.99 -21.36
CA ARG A 74 24.12 3.64 -20.06
C ARG A 74 22.65 4.00 -19.88
N GLU A 75 22.05 4.66 -20.88
CA GLU A 75 20.63 5.02 -20.85
C GLU A 75 19.74 3.78 -20.70
N ALA A 76 20.05 2.69 -21.41
CA ALA A 76 19.34 1.43 -21.28
C ALA A 76 19.44 0.84 -19.87
N TRP A 77 20.63 0.80 -19.27
CA TRP A 77 20.82 0.30 -17.90
C TRP A 77 20.12 1.16 -16.84
N VAL A 78 20.21 2.48 -16.95
CA VAL A 78 19.49 3.40 -16.05
C VAL A 78 17.97 3.25 -16.22
N SER A 79 17.49 3.10 -17.46
CA SER A 79 16.07 2.88 -17.74
C SER A 79 15.59 1.54 -17.15
N GLN A 80 16.36 0.47 -17.32
CA GLN A 80 16.04 -0.84 -16.74
C GLN A 80 15.99 -0.77 -15.22
N ALA A 81 17.02 -0.19 -14.58
CA ALA A 81 17.04 0.00 -13.14
C ALA A 81 15.82 0.80 -12.65
N LYS A 82 15.43 1.87 -13.38
CA LYS A 82 14.20 2.63 -13.10
C LYS A 82 12.94 1.77 -13.22
N GLN A 83 12.84 0.91 -14.22
CA GLN A 83 11.68 0.04 -14.42
C GLN A 83 11.57 -1.00 -13.29
N ASP A 84 12.66 -1.68 -12.96
CA ASP A 84 12.73 -2.64 -11.83
C ASP A 84 12.41 -1.95 -10.50
N MET A 85 12.83 -0.68 -10.38
CA MET A 85 12.52 0.13 -9.23
C MET A 85 11.04 0.53 -9.16
N ASN A 86 10.38 0.83 -10.28
CA ASN A 86 8.96 1.18 -10.29
C ASN A 86 8.03 -0.03 -10.29
N ALA A 87 8.54 -1.24 -10.48
CA ALA A 87 7.75 -2.46 -10.46
C ALA A 87 6.92 -2.55 -9.17
N ARG A 88 5.63 -2.85 -9.33
CA ARG A 88 4.62 -2.99 -8.26
C ARG A 88 4.23 -1.69 -7.54
N MET A 89 4.94 -0.58 -7.75
CA MET A 89 4.59 0.72 -7.15
C MET A 89 3.21 1.21 -7.62
N LEU A 90 2.85 0.97 -8.89
CA LEU A 90 1.52 1.30 -9.41
C LEU A 90 0.43 0.54 -8.64
N ILE A 91 0.61 -0.77 -8.42
CA ILE A 91 -0.34 -1.60 -7.68
C ILE A 91 -0.51 -1.09 -6.24
N ILE A 92 0.60 -0.77 -5.56
CA ILE A 92 0.56 -0.20 -4.20
C ILE A 92 -0.28 1.09 -4.20
N LYS A 93 -0.02 2.02 -5.11
CA LYS A 93 -0.77 3.28 -5.20
C LYS A 93 -2.25 3.07 -5.49
N THR A 94 -2.58 2.10 -6.36
CA THR A 94 -3.96 1.74 -6.65
C THR A 94 -4.67 1.18 -5.42
N LEU A 95 -4.03 0.29 -4.66
CA LEU A 95 -4.60 -0.25 -3.42
C LEU A 95 -4.86 0.84 -2.38
N VAL A 96 -3.91 1.76 -2.21
CA VAL A 96 -4.05 2.93 -1.33
C VAL A 96 -5.27 3.78 -1.74
N ALA A 97 -5.47 4.00 -3.05
CA ALA A 97 -6.60 4.77 -3.56
C ALA A 97 -7.95 4.06 -3.42
N ILE A 98 -7.97 2.73 -3.48
CA ILE A 98 -9.20 1.92 -3.37
C ILE A 98 -9.63 1.74 -1.89
N CYS A 99 -8.71 1.77 -0.92
CA CYS A 99 -9.02 1.61 0.51
C CYS A 99 -10.19 2.49 1.01
N PRO A 100 -10.23 3.81 0.74
CA PRO A 100 -11.36 4.66 1.14
C PRO A 100 -12.66 4.30 0.42
N MET A 101 -12.58 3.87 -0.84
CA MET A 101 -13.76 3.49 -1.63
C MET A 101 -14.43 2.24 -1.08
N ILE A 102 -13.65 1.26 -0.63
CA ILE A 102 -14.17 0.09 0.08
C ILE A 102 -14.81 0.50 1.41
N GLY A 103 -14.18 1.43 2.15
CA GLY A 103 -14.76 1.97 3.38
C GLY A 103 -16.10 2.69 3.15
N LEU A 104 -16.25 3.39 2.01
CA LEU A 104 -17.50 4.00 1.59
C LEU A 104 -18.54 2.93 1.24
N LEU A 105 -18.16 1.84 0.56
CA LEU A 105 -19.06 0.71 0.31
C LEU A 105 -19.66 0.16 1.62
N GLY A 106 -18.88 0.13 2.70
CA GLY A 106 -19.35 -0.21 4.05
C GLY A 106 -20.49 0.67 4.54
N THR A 107 -20.44 1.98 4.26
CA THR A 107 -21.53 2.90 4.63
C THR A 107 -22.81 2.59 3.87
N VAL A 108 -22.69 2.29 2.57
CA VAL A 108 -23.84 1.97 1.73
C VAL A 108 -24.49 0.68 2.23
N THR A 109 -23.71 -0.37 2.48
CA THR A 109 -24.23 -1.64 3.00
C THR A 109 -24.81 -1.51 4.40
N GLY A 110 -24.19 -0.72 5.28
CA GLY A 110 -24.71 -0.48 6.63
C GLY A 110 -26.02 0.30 6.63
N MET A 111 -26.13 1.33 5.78
CA MET A 111 -27.38 2.08 5.63
C MET A 111 -28.50 1.25 5.00
N ILE A 112 -28.19 0.34 4.07
CA ILE A 112 -29.18 -0.63 3.56
C ILE A 112 -29.74 -1.47 4.72
N SER A 113 -28.89 -1.99 5.60
CA SER A 113 -29.33 -2.75 6.78
C SER A 113 -30.24 -1.94 7.72
N VAL A 114 -29.97 -0.64 7.89
CA VAL A 114 -30.86 0.25 8.68
C VAL A 114 -32.23 0.39 8.04
N PHE A 115 -32.29 0.57 6.71
CA PHE A 115 -33.56 0.65 5.98
C PHE A 115 -34.35 -0.66 6.04
N ASP A 116 -33.68 -1.81 5.97
CA ASP A 116 -34.32 -3.13 6.10
C ASP A 116 -34.94 -3.32 7.49
N VAL A 117 -34.23 -2.93 8.56
CA VAL A 117 -34.77 -2.97 9.93
C VAL A 117 -36.01 -2.09 10.06
N MET A 118 -35.99 -0.88 9.50
CA MET A 118 -37.15 0.01 9.51
C MET A 118 -38.34 -0.55 8.72
N ALA A 119 -38.09 -1.23 7.60
CA ALA A 119 -39.14 -1.83 6.78
C ALA A 119 -39.85 -3.00 7.51
N VAL A 120 -39.11 -3.79 8.30
CA VAL A 120 -39.65 -4.98 8.97
C VAL A 120 -40.20 -4.66 10.37
N GLN A 121 -39.52 -3.83 11.15
CA GLN A 121 -39.82 -3.59 12.57
C GLN A 121 -40.38 -2.18 12.84
N GLY A 122 -40.46 -1.33 11.82
CA GLY A 122 -40.76 0.09 11.98
C GLY A 122 -39.63 0.86 12.66
N THR A 123 -39.91 2.08 13.10
CA THR A 123 -38.93 2.98 13.74
C THR A 123 -38.82 2.79 15.26
N SER A 124 -39.49 1.77 15.82
CA SER A 124 -39.59 1.55 17.26
C SER A 124 -38.31 0.95 17.88
N ASN A 125 -37.49 0.25 17.07
CA ASN A 125 -36.29 -0.44 17.54
C ASN A 125 -35.00 0.38 17.30
N ALA A 126 -34.84 1.45 18.07
CA ALA A 126 -33.71 2.38 17.97
C ALA A 126 -32.33 1.71 18.17
N ARG A 127 -32.26 0.60 18.92
CA ARG A 127 -31.00 -0.12 19.17
C ARG A 127 -30.47 -0.79 17.90
N LEU A 128 -31.33 -1.44 17.14
CA LEU A 128 -30.93 -2.07 15.88
C LEU A 128 -30.56 -1.03 14.82
N MET A 129 -31.27 0.10 14.79
CA MET A 129 -30.90 1.22 13.91
C MET A 129 -29.51 1.77 14.25
N ALA A 130 -29.22 1.99 15.55
CA ALA A 130 -27.90 2.43 15.99
C ALA A 130 -26.79 1.43 15.63
N ALA A 131 -27.07 0.13 15.72
CA ALA A 131 -26.13 -0.92 15.32
C ALA A 131 -25.82 -0.86 13.81
N GLY A 132 -26.82 -0.68 12.95
CA GLY A 132 -26.62 -0.53 11.50
C GLY A 132 -25.82 0.72 11.12
N ILE A 133 -26.03 1.84 11.83
CA ILE A 133 -25.23 3.07 11.65
C ILE A 133 -23.77 2.85 12.10
N SER A 134 -23.56 2.13 13.21
CA SER A 134 -22.20 1.78 13.65
C SER A 134 -21.50 0.86 12.62
N MET A 135 -22.21 -0.12 12.08
CA MET A 135 -21.71 -0.99 10.99
C MET A 135 -21.33 -0.18 9.74
N ALA A 136 -22.06 0.89 9.45
CA ALA A 136 -21.77 1.78 8.33
C ALA A 136 -20.46 2.56 8.51
N THR A 137 -20.22 3.10 9.71
CA THR A 137 -19.13 4.07 9.95
C THR A 137 -17.76 3.42 10.22
N MET A 138 -17.73 2.22 10.82
CA MET A 138 -16.49 1.54 11.20
C MET A 138 -15.59 1.18 10.00
N PRO A 139 -16.11 0.59 8.90
CA PRO A 139 -15.30 0.32 7.71
C PRO A 139 -14.73 1.58 7.06
N THR A 140 -15.44 2.71 7.11
CA THR A 140 -14.96 3.99 6.56
C THR A 140 -13.79 4.54 7.35
N MET A 141 -13.90 4.54 8.68
CA MET A 141 -12.79 4.96 9.54
C MET A 141 -11.56 4.08 9.32
N ALA A 142 -11.75 2.76 9.29
CA ALA A 142 -10.66 1.81 9.01
C ALA A 142 -10.02 2.05 7.63
N GLY A 143 -10.84 2.23 6.59
CA GLY A 143 -10.37 2.49 5.22
C GLY A 143 -9.61 3.81 5.09
N MET A 144 -10.03 4.87 5.79
CA MET A 144 -9.31 6.15 5.80
C MET A 144 -7.96 6.04 6.52
N VAL A 145 -7.90 5.39 7.68
CA VAL A 145 -6.64 5.17 8.41
C VAL A 145 -5.67 4.33 7.58
N ALA A 146 -6.17 3.28 6.92
CA ALA A 146 -5.41 2.48 5.97
C ALA A 146 -4.84 3.32 4.82
N ALA A 147 -5.67 4.16 4.21
CA ALA A 147 -5.25 5.01 3.10
C ALA A 147 -4.23 6.06 3.51
N LEU A 148 -4.41 6.73 4.66
CA LEU A 148 -3.48 7.74 5.17
C LEU A 148 -2.09 7.15 5.42
N SER A 149 -2.03 5.99 6.08
CA SER A 149 -0.76 5.28 6.27
C SER A 149 -0.16 4.87 4.92
N GLY A 150 -0.97 4.32 4.02
CA GLY A 150 -0.58 3.96 2.67
C GLY A 150 0.01 5.10 1.83
N VAL A 151 -0.59 6.30 1.87
CA VAL A 151 -0.06 7.49 1.19
C VAL A 151 1.30 7.89 1.75
N PHE A 152 1.44 7.88 3.08
CA PHE A 152 2.69 8.24 3.74
C PHE A 152 3.85 7.32 3.35
N PHE A 153 3.63 6.01 3.43
CA PHE A 153 4.66 5.02 3.10
C PHE A 153 4.97 4.97 1.60
N SER A 154 3.97 5.04 0.73
CA SER A 154 4.20 5.04 -0.73
C SER A 154 4.98 6.27 -1.19
N THR A 155 4.69 7.44 -0.62
CA THR A 155 5.44 8.69 -0.90
C THR A 155 6.90 8.59 -0.44
N ARG A 156 7.15 8.01 0.73
CA ARG A 156 8.51 7.76 1.24
C ARG A 156 9.29 6.81 0.33
N LEU A 157 8.65 5.74 -0.15
CA LEU A 157 9.26 4.80 -1.08
C LEU A 157 9.58 5.49 -2.42
N ASP A 158 8.65 6.26 -2.98
CA ASP A 158 8.89 7.06 -4.20
C ASP A 158 10.07 8.02 -4.07
N ALA A 159 10.14 8.76 -2.95
CA ALA A 159 11.25 9.67 -2.69
C ALA A 159 12.59 8.92 -2.64
N LYS A 160 12.62 7.77 -1.95
CA LYS A 160 13.83 6.93 -1.86
C LYS A 160 14.25 6.38 -3.23
N MET A 161 13.30 5.99 -4.07
CA MET A 161 13.57 5.51 -5.43
C MET A 161 14.20 6.60 -6.29
N LYS A 162 13.63 7.81 -6.27
CA LYS A 162 14.18 8.95 -7.02
C LYS A 162 15.62 9.24 -6.61
N ILE A 163 15.89 9.31 -5.30
CA ILE A 163 17.24 9.57 -4.78
C ILE A 163 18.23 8.47 -5.19
N SER A 164 17.83 7.20 -5.09
CA SER A 164 18.70 6.08 -5.50
C SER A 164 18.98 6.08 -7.00
N LEU A 165 17.99 6.43 -7.83
CA LEU A 165 18.14 6.52 -9.27
C LEU A 165 19.07 7.67 -9.68
N GLU A 166 18.92 8.85 -9.08
CA GLU A 166 19.83 9.98 -9.36
C GLU A 166 21.26 9.63 -8.94
N LYS A 167 21.46 9.01 -7.78
CA LYS A 167 22.78 8.51 -7.36
C LYS A 167 23.39 7.52 -8.36
N LEU A 168 22.58 6.65 -8.97
CA LEU A 168 23.04 5.72 -10.01
C LEU A 168 23.55 6.48 -11.23
N LYS A 169 22.77 7.46 -11.70
CA LYS A 169 23.13 8.28 -12.87
C LYS A 169 24.42 9.05 -12.62
N ASP A 170 24.54 9.70 -11.46
CA ASP A 170 25.73 10.49 -11.10
C ASP A 170 26.99 9.61 -10.98
N SER A 171 26.82 8.34 -10.58
CA SER A 171 27.92 7.37 -10.46
C SER A 171 28.39 6.80 -11.80
N LEU A 172 27.71 7.13 -12.90
CA LEU A 172 28.07 6.72 -14.26
C LEU A 172 28.64 7.95 -15.00
N PRO A 173 29.96 8.21 -14.89
CA PRO A 173 30.54 9.46 -15.32
C PRO A 173 30.28 9.77 -16.79
N HIS A 174 30.04 11.06 -17.05
CA HIS A 174 30.13 11.67 -18.37
C HIS A 174 31.60 11.97 -18.65
N HIS A 175 32.32 11.00 -19.20
CA HIS A 175 33.63 11.26 -19.82
C HIS A 175 33.45 11.41 -21.32
#